data_AF-A0A803ML31-F1
#
_entry.id   AF-A0A803ML31-F1
#
_cell.length_a   1.000
_cell.length_b   1.000
_cell.length_c   1.000
_cell.angle_alpha   90.00
_cell.angle_beta   90.00
_cell.angle_gamma   90.00
#
_symmetry.space_group_name_H-M   'P 1'
#
loop_
_entity.id
_entity.type
_entity.pdbx_description
1 polymer ?
#
loop_
_entity_poly.entity_id
_entity_poly.type
_entity_poly.pdbx_seq_one_letter_code
_entity_poly.pdbx_strand_id
1 'polypeptide(L)'
;MAMQRYMIFTWHGATIEIDGGSDTSDYVADETPMISYVNVHAILEARRNRAKASSSNDIESSQGPRVIVVGPTGSGKSTLSRMLLSWGAKQGWKPTFVDLDIGQGSITVPGSIAATPIEMPIDPVEGIPLEMPLVYFYGHTSPSANVDLYKLAVKELAQTLEKQFSGNSESRAAGMVINTMGWVEGVGYELLLHAIDMFNADVVLVLGQEKLCSMLKDVLKTKPKVDVVKLQKSGGVVSRTPKYRQKSRGYRIREYFYGLANDLSPHSNIANFNDLSVYRIGGGPQAPRSALPIGAEPAADPTRVVPVNISQDLLHAVLAVSFAKDPEDIITR
;
A
#
# COMPACT_ATOMS: atom_id res chain seq x y z
N MET A 1 -22.78 -1.72 8.95
CA MET A 1 -21.77 -1.30 7.94
C MET A 1 -20.96 -0.12 8.46
N ALA A 2 -19.72 0.04 8.00
CA ALA A 2 -19.00 1.30 8.20
C ALA A 2 -19.71 2.42 7.44
N MET A 3 -19.68 3.65 7.95
CA MET A 3 -20.17 4.82 7.21
C MET A 3 -19.28 5.00 5.98
N GLN A 4 -19.80 4.63 4.81
CA GLN A 4 -19.13 4.75 3.53
C GLN A 4 -19.35 6.15 2.95
N ARG A 5 -18.40 6.59 2.14
CA ARG A 5 -18.46 7.89 1.47
C ARG A 5 -18.12 7.67 0.01
N TYR A 6 -19.03 8.11 -0.84
CA TYR A 6 -18.88 8.01 -2.28
C TYR A 6 -18.67 9.42 -2.85
N MET A 7 -17.86 9.47 -3.91
CA MET A 7 -17.72 10.65 -4.74
C MET A 7 -18.14 10.23 -6.14
N ILE A 8 -19.25 10.77 -6.61
CA ILE A 8 -19.76 10.49 -7.95
C ILE A 8 -19.36 11.67 -8.83
N PHE A 9 -18.72 11.37 -9.96
CA PHE A 9 -18.23 12.38 -10.89
C PHE A 9 -18.74 12.06 -12.29
N THR A 10 -19.16 13.10 -13.03
CA THR A 10 -19.58 13.00 -14.43
C THR A 10 -18.81 13.97 -15.31
N TRP A 11 -18.37 13.51 -16.48
CA TRP A 11 -17.71 14.33 -17.50
C TRP A 11 -18.71 15.10 -18.38
N HIS A 12 -19.95 14.61 -18.50
CA HIS A 12 -20.92 15.07 -19.50
C HIS A 12 -22.25 15.53 -18.88
N GLY A 13 -22.33 15.60 -17.56
CA GLY A 13 -23.58 15.75 -16.83
C GLY A 13 -24.24 14.40 -16.54
N ALA A 14 -24.97 14.32 -15.44
CA ALA A 14 -25.72 13.14 -15.03
C ALA A 14 -26.82 13.56 -14.05
N THR A 15 -27.94 12.86 -14.08
CA THR A 15 -28.95 12.92 -13.02
C THR A 15 -28.74 11.72 -12.12
N ILE A 16 -28.55 11.96 -10.82
CA ILE A 16 -28.31 10.91 -9.83
C ILE A 16 -29.53 10.88 -8.91
N GLU A 17 -30.15 9.71 -8.82
CA GLU A 17 -31.18 9.43 -7.82
C GLU A 17 -30.52 8.73 -6.63
N ILE A 18 -30.76 9.25 -5.43
CA ILE A 18 -30.24 8.69 -4.19
C ILE A 18 -31.44 8.33 -3.32
N ASP A 19 -31.62 7.04 -3.08
CA ASP A 19 -32.56 6.52 -2.09
C ASP A 19 -31.78 6.13 -0.82
N GLY A 20 -32.09 6.78 0.31
CA GLY A 20 -31.36 6.62 1.55
C GLY A 20 -32.11 7.20 2.75
N GLY A 21 -31.84 6.66 3.94
CA GLY A 21 -32.44 7.15 5.19
C GLY A 21 -31.90 8.52 5.61
N SER A 22 -32.43 9.04 6.73
CA SER A 22 -32.15 10.37 7.30
C SER A 22 -30.67 10.69 7.61
N ASP A 23 -29.78 9.69 7.55
CA ASP A 23 -28.35 9.82 7.82
C ASP A 23 -27.51 10.08 6.54
N THR A 24 -28.17 10.23 5.39
CA THR A 24 -27.51 10.54 4.11
C THR A 24 -27.26 12.03 4.00
N SER A 25 -26.00 12.44 3.90
CA SER A 25 -25.62 13.82 3.58
C SER A 25 -25.06 13.88 2.17
N ASP A 26 -25.74 14.59 1.28
CA ASP A 26 -25.33 14.81 -0.11
C ASP A 26 -25.11 16.30 -0.39
N TYR A 27 -24.20 16.57 -1.32
CA TYR A 27 -23.97 17.90 -1.85
C TYR A 27 -23.24 17.78 -3.20
N VAL A 28 -23.39 18.79 -4.06
CA VAL A 28 -22.65 18.89 -5.31
C VAL A 28 -21.45 19.82 -5.10
N ALA A 29 -20.27 19.40 -5.56
CA ALA A 29 -19.06 20.22 -5.49
C ALA A 29 -18.79 20.86 -6.87
N ASP A 30 -18.60 22.17 -6.89
CA ASP A 30 -18.37 22.93 -8.13
C ASP A 30 -16.93 22.79 -8.66
N GLU A 31 -15.95 22.63 -7.78
CA GLU A 31 -14.54 22.52 -8.14
C GLU A 31 -13.98 21.13 -7.81
N THR A 32 -13.36 20.49 -8.80
CA THR A 32 -12.71 19.19 -8.61
C THR A 32 -11.35 19.12 -9.32
N PRO A 33 -10.38 18.36 -8.77
CA PRO A 33 -9.07 18.17 -9.41
C PRO A 33 -9.09 17.13 -10.55
N MET A 34 -10.28 16.70 -11.02
CA MET A 34 -10.42 15.56 -11.93
C MET A 34 -9.71 15.76 -13.28
N ILE A 35 -9.70 16.99 -13.81
CA ILE A 35 -8.96 17.32 -15.04
C ILE A 35 -7.46 17.07 -14.85
N SER A 36 -6.90 17.44 -13.70
CA SER A 36 -5.48 17.20 -13.42
C SER A 36 -5.18 15.70 -13.31
N TYR A 37 -6.09 14.92 -12.70
CA TYR A 37 -5.91 13.48 -12.53
C TYR A 37 -6.01 12.72 -13.85
N VAL A 38 -6.96 13.07 -14.74
CA VAL A 38 -7.09 12.43 -16.05
C VAL A 38 -5.93 12.81 -16.98
N ASN A 39 -5.40 14.03 -16.89
CA ASN A 39 -4.20 14.44 -17.64
C ASN A 39 -2.98 13.62 -17.23
N VAL A 40 -2.81 13.34 -15.93
CA VAL A 40 -1.77 12.41 -15.46
C VAL A 40 -1.99 11.03 -16.08
N HIS A 41 -3.21 10.49 -16.02
CA HIS A 41 -3.52 9.19 -16.62
C HIS A 41 -3.18 9.13 -18.11
N ALA A 42 -3.49 10.17 -18.89
CA ALA A 42 -3.15 10.23 -20.32
C ALA A 42 -1.63 10.19 -20.57
N ILE A 43 -0.82 10.82 -19.71
CA ILE A 43 0.64 10.76 -19.81
C ILE A 43 1.14 9.35 -19.45
N LEU A 44 0.60 8.74 -18.40
CA LEU A 44 0.95 7.37 -18.01
C LEU A 44 0.60 6.38 -19.12
N GLU A 45 -0.55 6.56 -19.77
CA GLU A 45 -0.99 5.77 -20.90
C GLU A 45 -0.01 5.86 -22.08
N ALA A 46 0.46 7.05 -22.41
CA ALA A 46 1.49 7.23 -23.43
C ALA A 46 2.80 6.52 -23.06
N ARG A 47 3.19 6.49 -21.77
CA ARG A 47 4.37 5.74 -21.30
C ARG A 47 4.18 4.23 -21.43
N ARG A 48 3.03 3.69 -21.06
CA ARG A 48 2.71 2.26 -21.23
C ARG A 48 2.78 1.84 -22.69
N ASN A 49 2.21 2.64 -23.59
CA ASN A 49 2.23 2.35 -25.02
C ASN A 49 3.65 2.37 -25.60
N ARG A 50 4.51 3.31 -25.17
CA ARG A 50 5.94 3.31 -25.54
C ARG A 50 6.65 2.06 -25.02
N ALA A 51 6.44 1.72 -23.75
CA ALA A 51 7.03 0.54 -23.12
C ALA A 51 6.63 -0.76 -23.83
N LYS A 52 5.36 -0.90 -24.23
CA LYS A 52 4.85 -2.04 -25.00
C LYS A 52 5.42 -2.11 -26.42
N ALA A 53 5.73 -0.97 -27.04
CA ALA A 53 6.33 -0.90 -28.37
C ALA A 53 7.85 -1.15 -28.38
N SER A 54 8.52 -1.01 -27.24
CA SER A 54 9.94 -1.29 -27.08
C SER A 54 10.26 -2.79 -27.19
N SER A 55 11.52 -3.12 -27.49
CA SER A 55 12.01 -4.50 -27.50
C SER A 55 11.89 -5.12 -26.11
N SER A 56 11.30 -6.31 -26.05
CA SER A 56 11.12 -7.07 -24.79
C SER A 56 12.45 -7.46 -24.12
N ASN A 57 13.54 -7.51 -24.90
CA ASN A 57 14.90 -7.79 -24.44
C ASN A 57 15.57 -6.59 -23.77
N ASP A 58 15.09 -5.37 -24.01
CA ASP A 58 15.56 -4.17 -23.31
C ASP A 58 14.60 -3.86 -22.15
N ILE A 59 14.98 -4.31 -20.96
CA ILE A 59 14.17 -4.19 -19.75
C ILE A 59 13.88 -2.72 -19.42
N GLU A 60 14.84 -1.83 -19.65
CA GLU A 60 14.69 -0.42 -19.28
C GLU A 60 13.72 0.32 -20.21
N SER A 61 13.82 0.10 -21.53
CA SER A 61 12.90 0.75 -22.47
C SER A 61 11.51 0.09 -22.52
N SER A 62 11.39 -1.17 -22.11
CA SER A 62 10.10 -1.89 -22.02
C SER A 62 9.39 -1.71 -20.67
N GLN A 63 9.96 -0.94 -19.75
CA GLN A 63 9.37 -0.68 -18.44
C GLN A 63 8.26 0.37 -18.52
N GLY A 64 7.05 -0.01 -18.13
CA GLY A 64 5.93 0.89 -17.93
C GLY A 64 6.10 1.79 -16.70
N PRO A 65 5.23 2.81 -16.54
CA PRO A 65 5.35 3.77 -15.45
C PRO A 65 5.20 3.12 -14.08
N ARG A 66 6.07 3.48 -13.14
CA ARG A 66 6.07 3.10 -11.74
C ARG A 66 5.72 4.33 -10.90
N VAL A 67 4.44 4.50 -10.65
CA VAL A 67 3.87 5.72 -10.07
C VAL A 67 3.74 5.57 -8.56
N ILE A 68 4.34 6.48 -7.78
CA ILE A 68 4.17 6.52 -6.33
C ILE A 68 3.40 7.77 -5.91
N VAL A 69 2.35 7.57 -5.10
CA VAL A 69 1.47 8.63 -4.64
C VAL A 69 1.78 8.96 -3.19
N VAL A 70 2.27 10.17 -2.94
CA VAL A 70 2.74 10.63 -1.63
C VAL A 70 1.98 11.87 -1.14
N GLY A 71 2.02 12.12 0.16
CA GLY A 71 1.32 13.24 0.79
C GLY A 71 0.78 12.91 2.18
N PRO A 72 0.34 13.91 2.93
CA PRO A 72 -0.05 13.74 4.33
C PRO A 72 -1.31 12.88 4.46
N THR A 73 -1.60 12.52 5.70
CA THR A 73 -2.82 11.81 6.06
C THR A 73 -4.07 12.59 5.61
N GLY A 74 -4.97 11.95 4.85
CA GLY A 74 -6.20 12.61 4.38
C GLY A 74 -5.99 13.56 3.20
N SER A 75 -5.04 13.29 2.30
CA SER A 75 -4.86 14.04 1.05
C SER A 75 -5.54 13.41 -0.18
N GLY A 76 -6.13 12.21 -0.04
CA GLY A 76 -6.80 11.50 -1.14
C GLY A 76 -5.96 10.48 -1.90
N LYS A 77 -4.77 10.09 -1.38
CA LYS A 77 -3.84 9.15 -2.04
C LYS A 77 -4.47 7.84 -2.50
N SER A 78 -5.19 7.15 -1.61
CA SER A 78 -5.85 5.88 -1.94
C SER A 78 -6.92 6.06 -3.01
N THR A 79 -7.66 7.17 -2.99
CA THR A 79 -8.67 7.50 -4.02
C THR A 79 -8.02 7.75 -5.37
N LEU A 80 -6.96 8.56 -5.42
CA LEU A 80 -6.21 8.80 -6.67
C LEU A 80 -5.61 7.50 -7.21
N SER A 81 -5.01 6.68 -6.34
CA SER A 81 -4.44 5.39 -6.75
C SER A 81 -5.49 4.50 -7.40
N ARG A 82 -6.67 4.36 -6.77
CA ARG A 82 -7.81 3.61 -7.34
C ARG A 82 -8.26 4.16 -8.69
N MET A 83 -8.37 5.48 -8.85
CA MET A 83 -8.76 6.07 -10.14
C MET A 83 -7.73 5.76 -11.23
N LEU A 84 -6.43 5.93 -10.96
CA LEU A 84 -5.37 5.65 -11.94
C LEU A 84 -5.32 4.17 -12.34
N LEU A 85 -5.54 3.26 -11.38
CA LEU A 85 -5.62 1.82 -11.61
C LEU A 85 -6.85 1.48 -12.45
N SER A 86 -8.04 1.92 -12.04
CA SER A 86 -9.30 1.63 -12.75
C SER A 86 -9.31 2.20 -14.17
N TRP A 87 -8.75 3.39 -14.39
CA TRP A 87 -8.61 3.93 -15.74
C TRP A 87 -7.60 3.14 -16.58
N GLY A 88 -6.50 2.67 -15.99
CA GLY A 88 -5.57 1.76 -16.67
C GLY A 88 -6.25 0.46 -17.09
N ALA A 89 -6.97 -0.17 -16.17
CA ALA A 89 -7.75 -1.39 -16.43
C ALA A 89 -8.83 -1.18 -17.49
N LYS A 90 -9.50 -0.02 -17.48
CA LYS A 90 -10.49 0.34 -18.51
C LYS A 90 -9.89 0.42 -19.92
N GLN A 91 -8.60 0.74 -20.05
CA GLN A 91 -7.86 0.76 -21.31
C GLN A 91 -7.23 -0.60 -21.66
N GLY A 92 -7.53 -1.66 -20.89
CA GLY A 92 -7.02 -3.01 -21.12
C GLY A 92 -5.64 -3.27 -20.53
N TRP A 93 -5.08 -2.37 -19.73
CA TRP A 93 -3.84 -2.64 -19.00
C TRP A 93 -4.11 -3.41 -17.72
N LYS A 94 -3.09 -4.13 -17.23
CA LYS A 94 -3.13 -4.82 -15.94
C LYS A 94 -2.09 -4.22 -14.97
N PRO A 95 -2.21 -2.94 -14.57
CA PRO A 95 -1.23 -2.32 -13.68
C PRO A 95 -1.25 -3.00 -12.31
N THR A 96 -0.07 -3.13 -11.70
CA THR A 96 0.04 -3.66 -10.34
C THR A 96 -0.28 -2.57 -9.33
N PHE A 97 -1.25 -2.80 -8.45
CA PHE A 97 -1.46 -1.97 -7.28
C PHE A 97 -0.52 -2.41 -6.16
N VAL A 98 0.24 -1.48 -5.58
CA VAL A 98 1.08 -1.70 -4.41
C VAL A 98 0.55 -0.82 -3.28
N ASP A 99 0.19 -1.39 -2.15
CA ASP A 99 -0.31 -0.66 -0.99
C ASP A 99 0.69 -0.78 0.17
N LEU A 100 1.39 0.32 0.44
CA LEU A 100 2.37 0.42 1.52
C LEU A 100 1.78 1.06 2.80
N ASP A 101 0.48 1.38 2.83
CA ASP A 101 -0.17 1.89 4.04
C ASP A 101 -0.57 0.76 4.99
N ILE A 102 0.34 0.35 5.86
CA ILE A 102 0.07 -0.67 6.90
C ILE A 102 -1.03 -0.25 7.90
N GLY A 103 -1.38 1.03 7.99
CA GLY A 103 -2.36 1.54 8.94
C GLY A 103 -3.79 1.49 8.42
N GLN A 104 -3.99 1.73 7.13
CA GLN A 104 -5.30 1.84 6.46
C GLN A 104 -5.33 1.19 5.06
N GLY A 105 -4.49 0.17 4.84
CA GLY A 105 -4.40 -0.58 3.60
C GLY A 105 -5.75 -1.13 3.12
N SER A 106 -5.82 -1.38 1.81
CA SER A 106 -7.06 -1.68 1.11
C SER A 106 -7.11 -3.06 0.45
N ILE A 107 -5.99 -3.79 0.45
CA ILE A 107 -5.88 -5.14 -0.14
C ILE A 107 -6.17 -6.22 0.91
N THR A 108 -5.68 -6.09 2.14
CA THR A 108 -5.79 -7.15 3.15
C THR A 108 -5.90 -6.56 4.56
N VAL A 109 -5.75 -7.41 5.58
CA VAL A 109 -5.81 -7.01 6.99
C VAL A 109 -4.79 -5.90 7.30
N PRO A 110 -5.11 -4.98 8.23
CA PRO A 110 -4.18 -3.95 8.69
C PRO A 110 -2.89 -4.55 9.26
N GLY A 111 -1.80 -3.80 9.17
CA GLY A 111 -0.48 -4.27 9.53
C GLY A 111 0.22 -5.03 8.41
N SER A 112 -0.25 -4.90 7.17
CA SER A 112 0.35 -5.56 6.01
C SER A 112 0.68 -4.55 4.92
N ILE A 113 1.78 -4.79 4.21
CA ILE A 113 1.97 -4.23 2.87
C ILE A 113 1.59 -5.31 1.86
N ALA A 114 1.04 -4.90 0.72
CA ALA A 114 0.56 -5.86 -0.25
C ALA A 114 0.62 -5.33 -1.68
N ALA A 115 0.58 -6.25 -2.64
CA ALA A 115 0.44 -5.92 -4.05
C ALA A 115 -0.50 -6.89 -4.75
N THR A 116 -1.24 -6.40 -5.75
CA THR A 116 -2.14 -7.22 -6.57
C THR A 116 -2.31 -6.60 -7.97
N PRO A 117 -2.36 -7.37 -9.06
CA PRO A 117 -2.71 -6.85 -10.38
C PRO A 117 -4.17 -6.38 -10.41
N ILE A 118 -4.43 -5.26 -11.08
CA ILE A 118 -5.79 -4.75 -11.30
C ILE A 118 -6.15 -4.98 -12.77
N GLU A 119 -6.94 -6.02 -13.03
CA GLU A 119 -7.32 -6.41 -14.40
C GLU A 119 -8.62 -5.77 -14.89
N MET A 120 -9.51 -5.44 -13.96
CA MET A 120 -10.77 -4.78 -14.22
C MET A 120 -10.89 -3.51 -13.39
N PRO A 121 -11.68 -2.51 -13.83
CA PRO A 121 -11.97 -1.35 -13.01
C PRO A 121 -12.46 -1.75 -11.62
N ILE A 122 -11.84 -1.19 -10.58
CA ILE A 122 -12.15 -1.48 -9.18
C ILE A 122 -13.61 -1.09 -8.91
N ASP A 123 -14.39 -2.05 -8.41
CA ASP A 123 -15.78 -1.81 -8.06
C ASP A 123 -15.87 -0.83 -6.88
N PRO A 124 -16.75 0.19 -6.94
CA PRO A 124 -16.85 1.18 -5.87
C PRO A 124 -17.33 0.59 -4.53
N VAL A 125 -18.07 -0.51 -4.55
CA VAL A 125 -18.66 -1.19 -3.40
C VAL A 125 -17.80 -2.38 -2.98
N GLU A 126 -17.56 -3.33 -3.88
CA GLU A 126 -16.82 -4.57 -3.63
C GLU A 126 -15.31 -4.32 -3.48
N GLY A 127 -14.80 -3.25 -4.09
CA GLY A 127 -13.41 -2.87 -3.97
C GLY A 127 -12.49 -3.71 -4.86
N ILE A 128 -11.34 -4.08 -4.31
CA ILE A 128 -10.26 -4.74 -5.06
C ILE A 128 -10.49 -6.25 -5.00
N PRO A 129 -10.55 -6.97 -6.13
CA PRO A 129 -10.60 -8.42 -6.13
C PRO A 129 -9.40 -9.03 -5.39
N LEU A 130 -9.66 -10.00 -4.50
CA LEU A 130 -8.67 -10.56 -3.59
C LEU A 130 -8.15 -11.93 -4.02
N GLU A 131 -8.13 -12.23 -5.32
CA GLU A 131 -7.86 -13.58 -5.82
C GLU A 131 -6.46 -14.09 -5.48
N MET A 132 -5.40 -13.29 -5.73
CA MET A 132 -4.01 -13.67 -5.42
C MET A 132 -3.12 -12.45 -5.08
N PRO A 133 -3.33 -11.77 -3.94
CA PRO A 133 -2.44 -10.71 -3.50
C PRO A 133 -1.12 -11.26 -2.97
N LEU A 134 -0.01 -10.59 -3.28
CA LEU A 134 1.24 -10.73 -2.53
C LEU A 134 1.11 -9.93 -1.24
N VAL A 135 1.35 -10.55 -0.08
CA VAL A 135 1.16 -9.91 1.23
C VAL A 135 2.36 -10.18 2.12
N TYR A 136 2.93 -9.11 2.68
CA TYR A 136 3.94 -9.20 3.75
C TYR A 136 3.35 -8.61 5.02
N PHE A 137 3.23 -9.45 6.06
CA PHE A 137 2.65 -9.06 7.34
C PHE A 137 3.70 -8.43 8.25
N TYR A 138 3.55 -7.13 8.49
CA TYR A 138 4.39 -6.35 9.39
C TYR A 138 3.89 -6.37 10.85
N GLY A 139 2.59 -6.62 11.09
CA GLY A 139 2.03 -6.87 12.42
C GLY A 139 1.74 -5.64 13.28
N HIS A 140 2.18 -4.44 12.89
CA HIS A 140 1.82 -3.20 13.58
C HIS A 140 1.12 -2.20 12.65
N THR A 141 0.35 -1.28 13.21
CA THR A 141 -0.38 -0.27 12.42
C THR A 141 0.41 1.01 12.16
N SER A 142 1.69 1.05 12.57
CA SER A 142 2.61 2.17 12.38
C SER A 142 4.04 1.67 12.14
N PRO A 143 4.79 2.21 11.16
CA PRO A 143 6.16 1.78 10.91
C PRO A 143 7.11 2.19 12.03
N SER A 144 6.70 3.13 12.89
CA SER A 144 7.49 3.56 14.05
C SER A 144 7.74 2.44 15.07
N ALA A 145 6.96 1.35 15.04
CA ALA A 145 7.18 0.20 15.91
C ALA A 145 8.48 -0.55 15.57
N ASN A 146 8.84 -0.63 14.29
CA ASN A 146 10.03 -1.29 13.80
C ASN A 146 10.35 -0.81 12.36
N VAL A 147 11.14 0.25 12.26
CA VAL A 147 11.44 0.93 10.99
C VAL A 147 12.21 0.00 10.05
N ASP A 148 13.14 -0.79 10.58
CA ASP A 148 13.99 -1.67 9.79
C ASP A 148 13.21 -2.84 9.21
N LEU A 149 12.29 -3.43 9.99
CA LEU A 149 11.39 -4.46 9.47
C LEU A 149 10.47 -3.90 8.38
N TYR A 150 9.96 -2.68 8.52
CA TYR A 150 9.16 -2.07 7.46
C TYR A 150 9.98 -1.84 6.18
N LYS A 151 11.22 -1.34 6.29
CA LYS A 151 12.14 -1.21 5.15
C LYS A 151 12.42 -2.57 4.50
N LEU A 152 12.68 -3.60 5.29
CA LEU A 152 12.92 -4.96 4.80
C LEU A 152 11.70 -5.51 4.06
N ALA A 153 10.50 -5.39 4.62
CA ALA A 153 9.28 -5.82 3.95
C ALA A 153 9.07 -5.10 2.61
N VAL A 154 9.27 -3.78 2.57
CA VAL A 154 9.19 -2.99 1.32
C VAL A 154 10.19 -3.48 0.28
N LYS A 155 11.42 -3.80 0.71
CA LYS A 155 12.47 -4.33 -0.16
C LYS A 155 12.11 -5.71 -0.71
N GLU A 156 11.66 -6.64 0.12
CA GLU A 156 11.26 -7.98 -0.30
C GLU A 156 10.08 -7.94 -1.28
N LEU A 157 9.06 -7.11 -1.00
CA LEU A 157 7.94 -6.90 -1.90
C LEU A 157 8.40 -6.35 -3.27
N ALA A 158 9.27 -5.35 -3.27
CA ALA A 158 9.82 -4.78 -4.50
C ALA A 158 10.62 -5.80 -5.31
N GLN A 159 11.47 -6.60 -4.65
CA GLN A 159 12.26 -7.65 -5.30
C GLN A 159 11.38 -8.76 -5.90
N THR A 160 10.31 -9.16 -5.20
CA THR A 160 9.35 -10.14 -5.70
C THR A 160 8.62 -9.62 -6.93
N LEU A 161 8.19 -8.36 -6.93
CA LEU A 161 7.56 -7.73 -8.10
C LEU A 161 8.53 -7.57 -9.28
N GLU A 162 9.79 -7.24 -9.02
CA GLU A 162 10.82 -7.14 -10.08
C GLU A 162 11.03 -8.50 -10.76
N LYS A 163 11.09 -9.59 -9.98
CA LYS A 163 11.14 -10.96 -10.53
C LYS A 163 9.91 -11.25 -11.40
N GLN A 164 8.70 -10.89 -10.94
CA GLN A 164 7.48 -11.06 -11.74
C GLN A 164 7.50 -10.26 -13.05
N PHE A 165 7.97 -9.01 -13.02
CA PHE A 165 8.01 -8.13 -14.20
C PHE A 165 9.06 -8.55 -15.22
N SER A 166 10.20 -9.10 -14.77
CA SER A 166 11.20 -9.67 -15.66
C SER A 166 10.64 -10.83 -16.50
N GLY A 167 9.79 -11.68 -15.90
CA GLY A 167 9.14 -12.81 -16.56
C GLY A 167 7.86 -12.47 -17.35
N ASN A 168 7.28 -11.27 -17.18
CA ASN A 168 6.03 -10.88 -17.82
C ASN A 168 6.12 -9.49 -18.45
N SER A 169 6.29 -9.45 -19.78
CA SER A 169 6.40 -8.20 -20.54
C SER A 169 5.13 -7.35 -20.51
N GLU A 170 3.95 -7.97 -20.43
CA GLU A 170 2.68 -7.25 -20.38
C GLU A 170 2.52 -6.52 -19.04
N SER A 171 2.74 -7.20 -17.92
CA SER A 171 2.73 -6.58 -16.59
C SER A 171 3.81 -5.50 -16.46
N ARG A 172 5.01 -5.78 -16.99
CA ARG A 172 6.11 -4.80 -17.03
C ARG A 172 5.73 -3.53 -17.77
N ALA A 173 5.13 -3.64 -18.95
CA ALA A 173 4.67 -2.49 -19.74
C ALA A 173 3.45 -1.78 -19.11
N ALA A 174 2.58 -2.51 -18.39
CA ALA A 174 1.45 -1.93 -17.67
C ALA A 174 1.89 -1.06 -16.48
N GLY A 175 3.01 -1.43 -15.85
CA GLY A 175 3.61 -0.71 -14.73
C GLY A 175 2.88 -0.92 -13.41
N MET A 176 3.07 0.01 -12.47
CA MET A 176 2.49 -0.08 -11.13
C MET A 176 2.05 1.28 -10.57
N VAL A 177 1.11 1.24 -9.63
CA VAL A 177 0.68 2.39 -8.82
C VAL A 177 0.86 2.06 -7.35
N ILE A 178 1.66 2.86 -6.64
CA ILE A 178 2.11 2.63 -5.28
C ILE A 178 1.46 3.65 -4.36
N ASN A 179 0.53 3.21 -3.51
CA ASN A 179 -0.05 4.02 -2.44
C ASN A 179 0.84 3.97 -1.19
N THR A 180 1.09 5.13 -0.57
CA THR A 180 1.91 5.21 0.65
C THR A 180 1.09 5.59 1.88
N MET A 181 1.69 5.39 3.05
CA MET A 181 1.19 5.98 4.29
C MET A 181 1.22 7.52 4.28
N GLY A 182 0.52 8.13 5.25
CA GLY A 182 0.44 9.58 5.41
C GLY A 182 1.48 10.23 6.33
N TRP A 183 2.54 9.51 6.70
CA TRP A 183 3.65 10.03 7.51
C TRP A 183 4.76 10.56 6.60
N VAL A 184 4.92 11.87 6.55
CA VAL A 184 5.70 12.60 5.52
C VAL A 184 6.87 13.39 6.10
N GLU A 185 7.12 13.29 7.40
CA GLU A 185 8.14 14.05 8.13
C GLU A 185 9.06 13.12 8.91
N GLY A 186 10.29 13.55 9.16
CA GLY A 186 11.31 12.75 9.88
C GLY A 186 11.51 11.38 9.24
N VAL A 187 11.46 10.33 10.05
CA VAL A 187 11.56 8.93 9.60
C VAL A 187 10.53 8.59 8.51
N GLY A 188 9.33 9.18 8.57
CA GLY A 188 8.32 8.98 7.53
C GLY A 188 8.80 9.44 6.14
N TYR A 189 9.52 10.56 6.07
CA TYR A 189 10.14 11.05 4.83
C TYR A 189 11.23 10.10 4.32
N GLU A 190 12.07 9.58 5.20
CA GLU A 190 13.09 8.58 4.84
C GLU A 190 12.47 7.29 4.29
N LEU A 191 11.34 6.85 4.86
CA LEU A 191 10.59 5.70 4.36
C LEU A 191 9.99 5.94 2.97
N LEU A 192 9.57 7.17 2.66
CA LEU A 192 9.13 7.53 1.31
C LEU A 192 10.29 7.47 0.32
N LEU A 193 11.46 8.03 0.66
CA LEU A 193 12.65 7.95 -0.20
C LEU A 193 13.09 6.51 -0.42
N HIS A 194 13.08 5.69 0.63
CA HIS A 194 13.36 4.27 0.55
C HIS A 194 12.39 3.54 -0.39
N ALA A 195 11.08 3.81 -0.31
CA ALA A 195 10.09 3.22 -1.21
C ALA A 195 10.29 3.67 -2.67
N ILE A 196 10.57 4.96 -2.90
CA ILE A 196 10.86 5.50 -4.24
C ILE A 196 12.04 4.75 -4.87
N ASP A 197 13.10 4.50 -4.08
CA ASP A 197 14.30 3.81 -4.52
C ASP A 197 14.05 2.31 -4.77
N MET A 198 13.47 1.59 -3.79
CA MET A 198 13.25 0.14 -3.90
C MET A 198 12.33 -0.24 -5.06
N PHE A 199 11.29 0.54 -5.32
CA PHE A 199 10.39 0.28 -6.45
C PHE A 199 10.88 0.87 -7.78
N ASN A 200 12.01 1.59 -7.81
CA ASN A 200 12.47 2.36 -8.98
C ASN A 200 11.35 3.26 -9.55
N ALA A 201 10.68 4.01 -8.68
CA ALA A 201 9.56 4.86 -9.10
C ALA A 201 10.04 6.01 -10.01
N ASP A 202 9.43 6.14 -11.19
CA ASP A 202 9.76 7.15 -12.21
C ASP A 202 8.76 8.33 -12.22
N VAL A 203 7.64 8.20 -11.51
CA VAL A 203 6.64 9.27 -11.35
C VAL A 203 6.26 9.38 -9.88
N VAL A 204 6.52 10.54 -9.27
CA VAL A 204 6.15 10.87 -7.89
C VAL A 204 5.02 11.90 -7.90
N LEU A 205 3.82 11.47 -7.50
CA LEU A 205 2.64 12.33 -7.40
C LEU A 205 2.47 12.83 -5.97
N VAL A 206 2.68 14.14 -5.76
CA VAL A 206 2.60 14.77 -4.43
C VAL A 206 1.23 15.44 -4.25
N LEU A 207 0.42 14.92 -3.34
CA LEU A 207 -0.93 15.45 -3.05
C LEU A 207 -0.94 16.41 -1.86
N GLY A 208 -1.27 17.68 -2.13
CA GLY A 208 -1.72 18.63 -1.12
C GLY A 208 -0.68 19.09 -0.07
N GLN A 209 0.62 19.00 -0.37
CA GLN A 209 1.69 19.50 0.53
C GLN A 209 2.88 20.07 -0.26
N GLU A 210 3.00 21.40 -0.29
CA GLU A 210 4.01 22.08 -1.10
C GLU A 210 5.43 21.87 -0.61
N LYS A 211 5.64 21.92 0.72
CA LYS A 211 6.94 21.66 1.34
C LYS A 211 7.50 20.30 0.94
N LEU A 212 6.67 19.25 1.02
CA LEU A 212 7.05 17.90 0.61
C LEU A 212 7.42 17.85 -0.87
N CYS A 213 6.65 18.51 -1.74
CA CYS A 213 6.96 18.57 -3.16
C CYS A 213 8.30 19.25 -3.44
N SER A 214 8.59 20.35 -2.74
CA SER A 214 9.87 21.06 -2.88
C SER A 214 11.04 20.18 -2.45
N MET A 215 10.94 19.54 -1.28
CA MET A 215 11.96 18.64 -0.76
C MET A 215 12.23 17.45 -1.69
N LEU A 216 11.17 16.82 -2.22
CA LEU A 216 11.31 15.71 -3.16
C LEU A 216 11.93 16.15 -4.49
N LYS A 217 11.56 17.33 -5.02
CA LYS A 217 12.16 17.88 -6.23
C LYS A 217 13.65 18.15 -6.06
N ASP A 218 14.05 18.65 -4.90
CA ASP A 218 15.46 18.94 -4.59
C ASP A 218 16.29 17.65 -4.48
N VAL A 219 15.83 16.69 -3.67
CA VAL A 219 16.53 15.41 -3.46
C VAL A 219 16.57 14.54 -4.72
N LEU A 220 15.50 14.53 -5.52
CA LEU A 220 15.41 13.71 -6.73
C LEU A 220 15.92 14.43 -7.99
N LYS A 221 16.41 15.68 -7.87
CA LYS A 221 16.97 16.43 -9.00
C LYS A 221 18.13 15.71 -9.70
N THR A 222 18.86 14.89 -8.95
CA THR A 222 19.97 14.07 -9.46
C THR A 222 19.52 12.81 -10.21
N LYS A 223 18.24 12.45 -10.15
CA LYS A 223 17.63 11.31 -10.84
C LYS A 223 16.80 11.82 -12.04
N PRO A 224 17.41 12.05 -13.22
CA PRO A 224 16.75 12.71 -14.35
C PRO A 224 15.56 11.93 -14.96
N LYS A 225 15.40 10.66 -14.58
CA LYS A 225 14.28 9.80 -15.02
C LYS A 225 13.06 9.88 -14.10
N VAL A 226 13.11 10.66 -13.01
CA VAL A 226 12.03 10.73 -12.01
C VAL A 226 11.30 12.06 -12.10
N ASP A 227 10.01 12.01 -12.47
CA ASP A 227 9.15 13.18 -12.54
C ASP A 227 8.39 13.42 -11.25
N VAL A 228 8.60 14.58 -10.62
CA VAL A 228 7.90 14.97 -9.38
C VAL A 228 6.80 15.98 -9.71
N VAL A 229 5.54 15.54 -9.63
CA VAL A 229 4.36 16.30 -10.01
C VAL A 229 3.50 16.62 -8.79
N LYS A 230 3.21 17.92 -8.56
CA LYS A 230 2.28 18.36 -7.53
C LYS A 230 0.86 18.28 -8.06
N LEU A 231 -0.04 17.68 -7.28
CA LEU A 231 -1.47 17.63 -7.57
C LEU A 231 -2.26 18.25 -6.42
N GLN A 232 -3.39 18.87 -6.77
CA GLN A 232 -4.34 19.39 -5.78
C GLN A 232 -5.08 18.23 -5.11
N LYS A 233 -5.31 18.33 -3.80
CA LYS A 233 -6.21 17.42 -3.09
C LYS A 233 -7.66 17.79 -3.41
N SER A 234 -8.56 16.81 -3.46
CA SER A 234 -10.00 17.08 -3.60
C SER A 234 -10.55 17.77 -2.34
N GLY A 235 -11.43 18.76 -2.52
CA GLY A 235 -12.16 19.41 -1.43
C GLY A 235 -13.10 18.46 -0.67
N GLY A 236 -13.52 17.36 -1.30
CA GLY A 236 -14.34 16.34 -0.64
C GLY A 236 -13.57 15.41 0.29
N VAL A 237 -12.24 15.56 0.41
CA VAL A 237 -11.46 14.73 1.33
C VAL A 237 -11.65 15.21 2.76
N VAL A 238 -12.11 14.31 3.62
CA VAL A 238 -12.40 14.63 5.03
C VAL A 238 -11.39 13.99 5.97
N SER A 239 -10.96 14.77 6.94
CA SER A 239 -10.11 14.33 8.03
C SER A 239 -10.77 13.22 8.85
N ARG A 240 -10.05 12.11 9.03
CA ARG A 240 -10.51 10.95 9.81
C ARG A 240 -9.81 10.93 11.16
N THR A 241 -10.59 10.87 12.23
CA THR A 241 -10.08 10.78 13.60
C THR A 241 -9.37 9.45 13.84
N PRO A 242 -8.46 9.35 14.84
CA PRO A 242 -7.83 8.09 15.22
C PRO A 242 -8.84 6.99 15.55
N LYS A 243 -9.95 7.33 16.25
CA LYS A 243 -11.04 6.41 16.58
C LYS A 243 -11.73 5.85 15.34
N TYR A 244 -11.97 6.69 14.33
CA TYR A 244 -12.51 6.23 13.03
C TYR A 244 -11.56 5.24 12.36
N ARG A 245 -10.25 5.54 12.33
CA ARG A 245 -9.23 4.65 11.73
C ARG A 245 -9.15 3.31 12.45
N GLN A 246 -9.21 3.31 13.78
CA GLN A 246 -9.27 2.09 14.59
C GLN A 246 -10.50 1.25 14.26
N LYS A 247 -11.68 1.87 14.19
CA LYS A 247 -12.93 1.19 13.82
C LYS A 247 -12.85 0.61 12.40
N SER A 248 -12.32 1.38 11.45
CA SER A 248 -12.07 0.95 10.06
C SER A 248 -11.16 -0.28 9.99
N ARG A 249 -10.09 -0.33 10.80
CA ARG A 249 -9.23 -1.52 10.89
C ARG A 249 -9.99 -2.75 11.38
N GLY A 250 -10.84 -2.62 12.39
CA GLY A 250 -11.69 -3.71 12.86
C GLY A 250 -12.65 -4.22 11.78
N TYR A 251 -13.23 -3.32 10.99
CA TYR A 251 -14.07 -3.70 9.85
C TYR A 251 -13.28 -4.45 8.77
N ARG A 252 -12.05 -4.02 8.46
CA ARG A 252 -11.18 -4.72 7.50
C ARG A 252 -10.82 -6.14 7.94
N ILE A 253 -10.54 -6.34 9.24
CA ILE A 253 -10.31 -7.69 9.77
C ILE A 253 -11.55 -8.55 9.61
N ARG A 254 -12.75 -8.02 9.94
CA ARG A 254 -14.01 -8.76 9.76
C ARG A 254 -14.26 -9.08 8.29
N GLU A 255 -14.08 -8.12 7.39
CA GLU A 255 -14.27 -8.28 5.94
C GLU A 255 -13.34 -9.35 5.36
N TYR A 256 -12.10 -9.44 5.82
CA TYR A 256 -11.17 -10.50 5.41
C TYR A 256 -11.71 -11.91 5.70
N PHE A 257 -12.31 -12.13 6.87
CA PHE A 257 -12.80 -13.46 7.26
C PHE A 257 -14.22 -13.77 6.78
N TYR A 258 -15.10 -12.76 6.77
CA TYR A 258 -16.52 -12.95 6.52
C TYR A 258 -16.97 -12.41 5.15
N GLY A 259 -16.12 -11.70 4.42
CA GLY A 259 -16.51 -11.02 3.18
C GLY A 259 -17.26 -9.72 3.46
N LEU A 260 -17.55 -8.97 2.38
CA LEU A 260 -18.21 -7.67 2.47
C LEU A 260 -19.69 -7.82 2.88
N ALA A 261 -20.35 -8.86 2.37
CA ALA A 261 -21.76 -9.14 2.62
C ALA A 261 -22.00 -10.19 3.71
N ASN A 262 -20.94 -10.67 4.39
CA ASN A 262 -20.96 -11.90 5.20
C ASN A 262 -21.20 -13.16 4.35
N ASP A 263 -20.69 -13.12 3.13
CA ASP A 263 -20.78 -14.14 2.09
C ASP A 263 -19.68 -15.22 2.18
N LEU A 264 -18.62 -14.96 2.95
CA LEU A 264 -17.60 -15.96 3.28
C LEU A 264 -17.92 -16.64 4.62
N SER A 265 -17.62 -17.94 4.69
CA SER A 265 -17.84 -18.78 5.87
C SER A 265 -16.49 -19.21 6.47
N PRO A 266 -15.89 -18.42 7.38
CA PRO A 266 -14.61 -18.78 8.00
C PRO A 266 -14.77 -20.00 8.91
N HIS A 267 -13.75 -20.84 8.96
CA HIS A 267 -13.72 -22.02 9.82
C HIS A 267 -13.05 -21.73 11.16
N SER A 268 -13.63 -22.24 12.24
CA SER A 268 -13.02 -22.27 13.56
C SER A 268 -12.54 -23.69 13.85
N ASN A 269 -11.26 -23.84 14.17
CA ASN A 269 -10.64 -25.12 14.50
C ASN A 269 -9.88 -25.00 15.83
N ILE A 270 -9.82 -26.11 16.56
CA ILE A 270 -9.01 -26.26 17.76
C ILE A 270 -7.73 -27.01 17.36
N ALA A 271 -6.57 -26.49 17.76
CA ALA A 271 -5.27 -27.10 17.51
C ALA A 271 -4.50 -27.23 18.83
N ASN A 272 -3.66 -28.27 18.97
CA ASN A 272 -2.77 -28.37 20.13
C ASN A 272 -1.62 -27.38 19.97
N PHE A 273 -1.14 -26.85 21.10
CA PHE A 273 0.03 -25.95 21.07
C PHE A 273 1.29 -26.63 20.53
N ASN A 274 1.41 -27.95 20.67
CA ASN A 274 2.52 -28.71 20.10
C ASN A 274 2.50 -28.78 18.57
N ASP A 275 1.34 -28.51 17.94
CA ASP A 275 1.17 -28.52 16.49
C ASP A 275 1.48 -27.15 15.86
N LEU A 276 1.77 -26.12 16.69
CA LEU A 276 1.94 -24.73 16.27
C LEU A 276 3.30 -24.19 16.72
N SER A 277 3.99 -23.53 15.80
CA SER A 277 5.18 -22.73 16.10
C SER A 277 4.87 -21.27 15.85
N VAL A 278 4.86 -20.45 16.91
CA VAL A 278 4.58 -19.02 16.82
C VAL A 278 5.88 -18.24 16.95
N TYR A 279 6.09 -17.31 16.03
CA TYR A 279 7.26 -16.46 16.00
C TYR A 279 6.86 -14.99 16.02
N ARG A 280 7.77 -14.16 16.54
CA ARG A 280 7.71 -12.72 16.47
C ARG A 280 8.97 -12.21 15.79
N ILE A 281 8.82 -11.17 14.99
CA ILE A 281 9.94 -10.48 14.34
C ILE A 281 10.29 -9.24 15.16
N GLY A 282 11.57 -9.12 15.50
CA GLY A 282 12.11 -8.02 16.28
C GLY A 282 11.89 -8.17 17.79
N GLY A 283 12.85 -7.62 18.54
CA GLY A 283 13.00 -7.88 19.97
C GLY A 283 13.82 -9.15 20.23
N GLY A 284 14.27 -9.32 21.48
CA GLY A 284 15.15 -10.41 21.88
C GLY A 284 16.12 -9.98 22.99
N PRO A 285 16.89 -10.92 23.55
CA PRO A 285 17.92 -10.60 24.54
C PRO A 285 18.97 -9.67 23.92
N GLN A 286 19.21 -8.56 24.60
CA GLN A 286 20.25 -7.61 24.22
C GLN A 286 21.63 -8.18 24.55
N ALA A 287 22.64 -7.87 23.74
CA ALA A 287 24.02 -8.20 24.09
C ALA A 287 24.37 -7.52 25.44
N PRO A 288 24.98 -8.26 26.39
CA PRO A 288 25.38 -7.66 27.66
C PRO A 288 26.38 -6.53 27.41
N ARG A 289 26.30 -5.45 28.20
CA ARG A 289 27.16 -4.27 28.05
C ARG A 289 28.66 -4.60 28.07
N SER A 290 29.06 -5.69 28.71
CA SER A 290 30.44 -6.20 28.74
C SER A 290 30.94 -6.73 27.39
N ALA A 291 30.05 -7.06 26.46
CA ALA A 291 30.38 -7.53 25.11
C ALA A 291 30.33 -6.41 24.05
N LEU A 292 30.04 -5.16 24.46
CA LEU A 292 29.91 -4.02 23.57
C LEU A 292 31.14 -3.09 23.66
N PRO A 293 31.54 -2.42 22.56
CA PRO A 293 32.54 -1.36 22.60
C PRO A 293 32.16 -0.25 23.58
N ILE A 294 33.17 0.41 24.17
CA ILE A 294 32.95 1.54 25.09
C ILE A 294 32.13 2.61 24.36
N GLY A 295 30.95 2.94 24.90
CA GLY A 295 30.02 3.92 24.34
C GLY A 295 28.89 3.35 23.46
N ALA A 296 28.88 2.04 23.19
CA ALA A 296 27.80 1.41 22.44
C ALA A 296 26.63 0.98 23.36
N GLU A 297 25.41 1.30 22.93
CA GLU A 297 24.18 0.87 23.59
C GLU A 297 23.76 -0.53 23.11
N PRO A 298 23.22 -1.40 24.01
CA PRO A 298 22.68 -2.68 23.59
C PRO A 298 21.46 -2.53 22.68
N ALA A 299 21.62 -2.82 21.40
CA ALA A 299 20.53 -2.90 20.45
C ALA A 299 20.20 -4.37 20.17
N ALA A 300 18.93 -4.76 20.32
CA ALA A 300 18.46 -6.03 19.78
C ALA A 300 18.36 -5.90 18.25
N ASP A 301 18.69 -6.95 17.52
CA ASP A 301 18.47 -6.99 16.07
C ASP A 301 16.96 -6.80 15.80
N PRO A 302 16.57 -5.71 15.10
CA PRO A 302 15.17 -5.38 14.86
C PRO A 302 14.49 -6.37 13.91
N THR A 303 15.25 -7.16 13.16
CA THR A 303 14.72 -8.13 12.18
C THR A 303 14.88 -9.57 12.62
N ARG A 304 15.39 -9.83 13.83
CA ARG A 304 15.56 -11.19 14.33
C ARG A 304 14.21 -11.88 14.54
N VAL A 305 14.11 -13.11 14.06
CA VAL A 305 12.98 -14.00 14.33
C VAL A 305 13.18 -14.68 15.68
N VAL A 306 12.20 -14.59 16.57
CA VAL A 306 12.25 -15.14 17.93
C VAL A 306 11.00 -15.99 18.18
N PRO A 307 11.15 -17.23 18.68
CA PRO A 307 10.01 -18.06 19.06
C PRO A 307 9.26 -17.44 20.25
N VAL A 308 7.93 -17.55 20.22
CA VAL A 308 7.04 -17.01 21.26
C VAL A 308 6.29 -18.16 21.91
N ASN A 309 6.33 -18.20 23.24
CA ASN A 309 5.51 -19.14 24.01
C ASN A 309 4.03 -18.75 23.87
N ILE A 310 3.19 -19.72 23.52
CA ILE A 310 1.75 -19.50 23.40
C ILE A 310 1.17 -19.24 24.79
N SER A 311 0.65 -18.03 25.00
CA SER A 311 0.07 -17.56 26.27
C SER A 311 -1.25 -16.83 26.04
N GLN A 312 -1.89 -16.37 27.13
CA GLN A 312 -3.08 -15.51 27.05
C GLN A 312 -2.82 -14.18 26.33
N ASP A 313 -1.56 -13.76 26.16
CA ASP A 313 -1.21 -12.52 25.43
C ASP A 313 -1.54 -12.61 23.94
N LEU A 314 -1.69 -13.83 23.40
CA LEU A 314 -2.10 -14.06 22.02
C LEU A 314 -3.62 -14.01 21.83
N LEU A 315 -4.40 -13.86 22.91
CA LEU A 315 -5.85 -13.78 22.81
C LEU A 315 -6.25 -12.54 22.00
N HIS A 316 -7.10 -12.76 20.98
CA HIS A 316 -7.53 -11.73 20.01
C HIS A 316 -6.42 -11.16 19.11
N ALA A 317 -5.22 -11.75 19.10
CA ALA A 317 -4.18 -11.41 18.15
C ALA A 317 -4.51 -11.93 16.75
N VAL A 318 -4.11 -11.18 15.72
CA VAL A 318 -4.09 -11.65 14.34
C VAL A 318 -2.68 -12.18 14.07
N LEU A 319 -2.58 -13.43 13.63
CA LEU A 319 -1.32 -14.07 13.24
C LEU A 319 -1.32 -14.27 11.72
N ALA A 320 -0.16 -14.07 11.10
CA ALA A 320 0.07 -14.48 9.72
C ALA A 320 0.58 -15.93 9.68
N VAL A 321 0.14 -16.67 8.67
CA VAL A 321 0.63 -18.01 8.38
C VAL A 321 1.70 -17.88 7.30
N SER A 322 2.94 -18.26 7.62
CA SER A 322 4.06 -18.20 6.66
C SER A 322 4.21 -19.54 5.91
N PHE A 323 4.67 -19.46 4.66
CA PHE A 323 5.06 -20.62 3.86
C PHE A 323 6.51 -21.05 4.10
N ALA A 324 7.25 -20.34 4.96
CA ALA A 324 8.60 -20.68 5.32
C ALA A 324 8.67 -22.07 5.99
N LYS A 325 9.63 -22.88 5.58
CA LYS A 325 9.94 -24.17 6.21
C LYS A 325 10.83 -24.00 7.43
N ASP A 326 11.72 -23.01 7.35
CA ASP A 326 12.71 -22.69 8.38
C ASP A 326 12.40 -21.30 8.96
N PRO A 327 12.60 -21.08 10.28
CA PRO A 327 12.27 -19.80 10.92
C PRO A 327 13.01 -18.60 10.33
N GLU A 328 14.22 -18.80 9.81
CA GLU A 328 15.05 -17.76 9.21
C GLU A 328 14.45 -17.20 7.91
N ASP A 329 13.60 -17.98 7.23
CA ASP A 329 12.95 -17.60 5.97
C ASP A 329 11.62 -16.86 6.18
N ILE A 330 11.12 -16.70 7.41
CA ILE A 330 9.79 -16.13 7.70
C ILE A 330 9.62 -14.70 7.16
N ILE A 331 10.71 -13.95 7.02
CA ILE A 331 10.66 -12.56 6.55
C ILE A 331 10.77 -12.48 5.02
N THR A 332 11.42 -13.46 4.40
CA THR A 332 11.73 -13.47 2.96
C THR A 332 10.72 -14.30 2.14
N ARG A 333 9.83 -15.07 2.79
CA ARG A 333 8.84 -15.96 2.15
C ARG A 333 7.42 -15.84 2.70
#